data_AF-F7X7T5-F1
#
_entry.id   AF-F7X7T5-F1
#
_cell.length_a   1.000
_cell.length_b   1.000
_cell.length_c   1.000
_cell.angle_alpha   90.00
_cell.angle_beta   90.00
_cell.angle_gamma   90.00
#
_symmetry.space_group_name_H-M   'P 1'
#
loop_
_entity.id
_entity.type
_entity.pdbx_description
1 polymer ?
#
loop_
_entity_poly.entity_id
_entity_poly.type
_entity_poly.pdbx_seq_one_letter_code
_entity_poly.pdbx_strand_id
1 'polypeptide(L)'
;MTLAVFKKSAPAVEAYRVPSLAEADSEYGAMEAKLGELNTEAANTSREIRLIEADMLDRPAPAISAGVASLLGQAVDPSLTERPAKLVALRKHASDVENAQNIVRRMLADRRSIASVAACKAVKAEYGRRVAALVSALEAAHTARLHAEELIGDLERNDVQLGYLPPLRPTFLGALSDGHVQRFAKEARENGYVD
;
A
#
# COMPACT_ATOMS: atom_id res chain seq x y z
N MET A 1 -46.38 18.89 23.28
CA MET A 1 -45.03 18.63 23.82
C MET A 1 -44.76 17.14 23.67
N THR A 2 -44.07 16.77 22.60
CA THR A 2 -43.69 15.37 22.32
C THR A 2 -42.17 15.31 22.35
N LEU A 3 -41.63 14.74 23.42
CA LEU A 3 -40.21 14.46 23.60
C LEU A 3 -39.83 13.28 22.70
N ALA A 4 -39.11 13.55 21.61
CA ALA A 4 -38.43 12.51 20.85
C ALA A 4 -37.02 12.33 21.41
N VAL A 5 -36.81 11.14 21.97
CA VAL A 5 -35.56 10.65 22.55
C VAL A 5 -34.48 10.57 21.47
N PHE A 6 -33.37 11.29 21.66
CA PHE A 6 -32.15 11.12 20.87
C PHE A 6 -31.56 9.73 21.18
N LYS A 7 -31.76 8.77 20.26
CA LYS A 7 -30.96 7.55 20.22
C LYS A 7 -29.51 7.94 19.98
N LYS A 8 -28.66 7.74 20.99
CA LYS A 8 -27.21 7.82 20.88
C LYS A 8 -26.77 6.79 19.82
N SER A 9 -26.31 7.27 18.67
CA SER A 9 -25.69 6.40 17.65
C SER A 9 -24.59 5.59 18.31
N ALA A 10 -24.63 4.27 18.12
CA ALA A 10 -23.55 3.38 18.49
C ALA A 10 -22.24 3.89 17.85
N PRO A 11 -21.09 3.78 18.54
CA PRO A 11 -19.82 4.16 17.95
C PRO A 11 -19.63 3.37 16.65
N ALA A 12 -19.33 4.07 15.57
CA ALA A 12 -19.01 3.44 14.30
C ALA A 12 -17.85 2.47 14.56
N VAL A 13 -18.11 1.17 14.34
CA VAL A 13 -17.08 0.14 14.40
C VAL A 13 -15.99 0.58 13.42
N GLU A 14 -14.79 0.89 13.92
CA GLU A 14 -13.68 1.28 13.05
C GLU A 14 -13.49 0.20 11.99
N ALA A 15 -13.52 0.61 10.73
CA ALA A 15 -13.33 -0.31 9.62
C ALA A 15 -11.94 -0.93 9.73
N TYR A 16 -11.86 -2.27 9.66
CA TYR A 16 -10.59 -2.98 9.71
C TYR A 16 -9.64 -2.43 8.63
N ARG A 17 -8.44 -2.04 9.06
CA ARG A 17 -7.36 -1.53 8.21
C ARG A 17 -6.32 -2.62 7.99
N VAL A 18 -5.98 -2.85 6.73
CA VAL A 18 -4.86 -3.73 6.34
C VAL A 18 -3.54 -3.04 6.74
N PRO A 19 -2.62 -3.73 7.43
CA PRO A 19 -1.33 -3.16 7.77
C PRO A 19 -0.49 -2.91 6.52
N SER A 20 0.34 -1.87 6.55
CA SER A 20 1.34 -1.64 5.50
C SER A 20 2.47 -2.68 5.59
N LEU A 21 3.31 -2.77 4.55
CA LEU A 21 4.48 -3.66 4.57
C LEU A 21 5.48 -3.26 5.67
N ALA A 22 5.67 -1.96 5.89
CA ALA A 22 6.52 -1.43 6.97
C ALA A 22 5.97 -1.73 8.37
N GLU A 23 4.64 -1.77 8.52
CA GLU A 23 4.00 -2.17 9.78
C GLU A 23 4.09 -3.69 10.01
N ALA A 24 4.08 -4.47 8.93
CA ALA A 24 4.15 -5.93 8.99
C ALA A 24 5.58 -6.48 9.14
N ASP A 25 6.60 -5.78 8.63
CA ASP A 25 8.01 -6.16 8.71
C ASP A 25 8.86 -4.92 9.06
N SER A 26 9.42 -4.91 10.27
CA SER A 26 10.18 -3.78 10.78
C SER A 26 11.48 -3.52 10.01
N GLU A 27 12.11 -4.55 9.45
CA GLU A 27 13.29 -4.40 8.58
C GLU A 27 12.92 -3.67 7.28
N TYR A 28 11.82 -4.04 6.63
CA TYR A 28 11.28 -3.33 5.48
C TYR A 28 10.97 -1.86 5.83
N GLY A 29 10.31 -1.62 6.95
CA GLY A 29 10.01 -0.27 7.43
C GLY A 29 11.27 0.58 7.71
N ALA A 30 12.32 -0.03 8.27
CA ALA A 30 13.59 0.65 8.49
C ALA A 30 14.28 1.03 7.16
N MET A 31 14.20 0.18 6.14
CA MET A 31 14.72 0.49 4.80
C MET A 31 13.93 1.61 4.11
N GLU A 32 12.60 1.64 4.24
CA GLU A 32 11.78 2.74 3.74
C GLU A 32 12.13 4.06 4.44
N ALA A 33 12.27 4.05 5.76
CA ALA A 33 12.69 5.21 6.53
C ALA A 33 14.08 5.71 6.06
N LYS A 34 15.03 4.78 5.87
CA LYS A 34 16.37 5.12 5.38
C LYS A 34 16.36 5.71 3.97
N LEU A 35 15.51 5.20 3.09
CA LEU A 35 15.33 5.78 1.76
C LEU A 35 14.76 7.20 1.85
N GLY A 36 13.84 7.46 2.78
CA GLY A 36 13.33 8.81 3.07
C GLY A 36 14.41 9.79 3.53
N GLU A 37 15.30 9.35 4.42
CA GLU A 37 16.47 10.12 4.84
C GLU A 37 17.38 10.48 3.65
N LEU A 38 17.75 9.48 2.84
CA LEU A 38 18.61 9.66 1.68
C LEU A 38 17.99 10.57 0.60
N ASN A 39 16.67 10.56 0.45
CA ASN A 39 15.96 11.48 -0.45
C ASN A 39 16.07 12.93 0.04
N THR A 40 15.92 13.13 1.36
CA THR A 40 16.07 14.44 1.99
C THR A 40 17.49 14.96 1.85
N GLU A 41 18.48 14.10 2.09
CA GLU A 41 19.91 14.40 1.93
C GLU A 41 20.28 14.74 0.48
N ALA A 42 19.76 13.99 -0.50
CA ALA A 42 19.95 14.28 -1.92
C ALA A 42 19.36 15.64 -2.32
N ALA A 43 18.17 15.98 -1.81
CA ALA A 43 17.53 17.26 -2.07
C ALA A 43 18.33 18.43 -1.46
N ASN A 44 18.83 18.27 -0.24
CA ASN A 44 19.68 19.27 0.42
C ASN A 44 21.00 19.47 -0.32
N THR A 45 21.69 18.38 -0.68
CA THR A 45 22.95 18.41 -1.44
C THR A 45 22.76 19.09 -2.78
N SER A 46 21.69 18.75 -3.51
CA SER A 46 21.35 19.37 -4.80
C SER A 46 21.10 20.87 -4.67
N ARG A 47 20.42 21.30 -3.60
CA ARG A 47 20.19 22.73 -3.32
C ARG A 47 21.52 23.44 -3.05
N GLU A 48 22.41 22.86 -2.26
CA GLU A 48 23.72 23.45 -1.97
C GLU A 48 24.60 23.58 -3.21
N ILE A 49 24.62 22.55 -4.07
CA ILE A 49 25.31 22.60 -5.37
C ILE A 49 24.83 23.80 -6.19
N ARG A 50 23.50 23.94 -6.36
CA ARG A 50 22.92 25.06 -7.13
C ARG A 50 23.25 26.42 -6.54
N LEU A 51 23.25 26.54 -5.20
CA LEU A 51 23.60 27.79 -4.53
C LEU A 51 25.06 28.17 -4.79
N ILE A 52 25.99 27.22 -4.70
CA ILE A 52 27.41 27.47 -4.98
C ILE A 52 27.64 27.78 -6.45
N GLU A 53 26.96 27.08 -7.37
CA GLU A 53 27.05 27.35 -8.81
C GLU A 53 26.53 28.75 -9.16
N ALA A 54 25.37 29.14 -8.63
CA ALA A 54 24.83 30.49 -8.82
C ALA A 54 25.77 31.57 -8.25
N ASP A 55 26.35 31.30 -7.09
CA ASP A 55 27.28 32.20 -6.42
C ASP A 55 28.62 32.34 -7.17
N MET A 56 29.11 31.27 -7.79
CA MET A 56 30.30 31.32 -8.65
C MET A 56 30.06 32.08 -9.96
N LEU A 57 28.82 32.10 -10.45
CA LEU A 57 28.43 32.91 -11.61
C LEU A 57 28.31 34.40 -11.25
N ASP A 58 27.71 34.71 -10.10
CA ASP A 58 27.54 36.08 -9.62
C ASP A 58 28.86 36.71 -9.16
N ARG A 59 29.75 35.91 -8.54
CA ARG A 59 31.05 36.34 -8.02
C ARG A 59 32.17 35.49 -8.63
N PRO A 60 32.61 35.81 -9.87
CA PRO A 60 33.68 35.08 -10.54
C PRO A 60 34.98 35.07 -9.73
N ALA A 61 35.78 34.03 -9.92
CA ALA A 61 37.08 33.93 -9.28
C ALA A 61 37.98 35.13 -9.65
N PRO A 62 38.80 35.64 -8.71
CA PRO A 62 39.74 36.71 -9.00
C PRO A 62 40.72 36.29 -10.11
N ALA A 63 41.04 37.21 -11.02
CA ALA A 63 42.00 36.98 -12.12
C ALA A 63 43.43 36.70 -11.61
N ILE A 64 43.72 37.08 -10.36
CA ILE A 64 45.02 36.95 -9.72
C ILE A 64 44.88 35.92 -8.59
N SER A 65 45.82 34.97 -8.51
CA SER A 65 45.80 33.95 -7.45
C SER A 65 45.95 34.58 -6.06
N ALA A 66 45.34 33.98 -5.04
CA ALA A 66 45.37 34.50 -3.68
C ALA A 66 46.80 34.75 -3.15
N GLY A 67 47.76 33.89 -3.53
CA GLY A 67 49.18 34.07 -3.18
C GLY A 67 49.79 35.32 -3.81
N VAL A 68 49.49 35.61 -5.08
CA VAL A 68 49.98 36.81 -5.77
C VAL A 68 49.27 38.06 -5.26
N ALA A 69 47.97 38.00 -5.03
CA ALA A 69 47.21 39.11 -4.44
C ALA A 69 47.72 39.47 -3.03
N SER A 70 48.05 38.48 -2.21
CA SER A 70 48.70 38.67 -0.91
C SER A 70 50.07 39.34 -1.02
N LEU A 71 50.91 38.91 -1.99
CA LEU A 71 52.19 39.56 -2.29
C LEU A 71 52.02 41.02 -2.76
N LEU A 72 50.89 41.34 -3.39
CA LEU A 72 50.52 42.70 -3.83
C LEU A 72 49.79 43.51 -2.75
N GLY A 73 49.61 42.97 -1.53
CA GLY A 73 48.91 43.64 -0.44
C GLY A 73 47.39 43.76 -0.63
N GLN A 74 46.82 42.99 -1.56
CA GLN A 74 45.39 42.97 -1.83
C GLN A 74 44.69 41.90 -0.96
N ALA A 75 43.56 42.27 -0.36
CA ALA A 75 42.72 41.33 0.37
C ALA A 75 41.95 40.43 -0.61
N VAL A 76 42.05 39.11 -0.43
CA VAL A 76 41.28 38.11 -1.19
C VAL A 76 40.24 37.52 -0.27
N ASP A 77 38.98 37.47 -0.72
CA ASP A 77 37.94 36.73 -0.02
C ASP A 77 38.25 35.21 -0.11
N PRO A 78 38.61 34.54 1.01
CA PRO A 78 38.99 33.13 1.00
C PRO A 78 37.84 32.23 0.54
N SER A 79 36.60 32.68 0.70
CA SER A 79 35.42 31.93 0.24
C SER A 79 35.39 31.80 -1.29
N LEU A 80 35.99 32.71 -2.05
CA LEU A 80 36.08 32.59 -3.52
C LEU A 80 36.99 31.43 -3.96
N THR A 81 38.01 31.12 -3.16
CA THR A 81 38.96 30.04 -3.45
C THR A 81 38.50 28.66 -2.95
N GLU A 82 37.64 28.61 -1.94
CA GLU A 82 37.17 27.35 -1.32
C GLU A 82 35.96 26.73 -2.05
N ARG A 83 35.13 27.56 -2.70
CA ARG A 83 33.90 27.13 -3.40
C ARG A 83 34.12 26.01 -4.43
N PRO A 84 35.15 26.02 -5.30
CA PRO A 84 35.37 24.93 -6.25
C PRO A 84 35.65 23.58 -5.58
N ALA A 85 36.45 23.58 -4.51
CA ALA A 85 36.75 22.36 -3.75
C ALA A 85 35.48 21.85 -3.05
N LYS A 86 34.68 22.75 -2.47
CA LYS A 86 33.39 22.41 -1.87
C LYS A 86 32.41 21.84 -2.90
N LEU A 87 32.35 22.40 -4.10
CA LEU A 87 31.51 21.91 -5.19
C LEU A 87 31.89 20.49 -5.63
N VAL A 88 33.20 20.19 -5.75
CA VAL A 88 33.68 18.83 -6.05
C VAL A 88 33.28 17.86 -4.94
N ALA A 89 33.44 18.24 -3.67
CA ALA A 89 33.04 17.41 -2.54
C ALA A 89 31.53 17.14 -2.52
N LEU A 90 30.70 18.15 -2.76
CA LEU A 90 29.23 18.00 -2.81
C LEU A 90 28.79 17.13 -3.99
N ARG A 91 29.41 17.27 -5.17
CA ARG A 91 29.10 16.41 -6.33
C ARG A 91 29.47 14.95 -6.08
N LYS A 92 30.61 14.70 -5.42
CA LYS A 92 30.99 13.35 -5.00
C LYS A 92 29.96 12.79 -4.01
N HIS A 93 29.61 13.57 -2.98
CA HIS A 93 28.61 13.17 -2.00
C HIS A 93 27.24 12.88 -2.65
N ALA A 94 26.81 13.70 -3.61
CA ALA A 94 25.58 13.44 -4.36
C ALA A 94 25.61 12.09 -5.09
N SER A 95 26.74 11.76 -5.74
CA SER A 95 26.92 10.44 -6.37
C SER A 95 26.89 9.30 -5.36
N ASP A 96 27.49 9.49 -4.18
CA ASP A 96 27.49 8.47 -3.12
C ASP A 96 26.07 8.25 -2.55
N VAL A 97 25.30 9.32 -2.35
CA VAL A 97 23.90 9.25 -1.91
C VAL A 97 23.03 8.55 -2.96
N GLU A 98 23.21 8.85 -4.25
CA GLU A 98 22.50 8.16 -5.33
C GLU A 98 22.79 6.66 -5.35
N ASN A 99 24.06 6.28 -5.22
CA ASN A 99 24.46 4.88 -5.11
C ASN A 99 23.82 4.19 -3.89
N ALA A 100 23.83 4.86 -2.73
CA ALA A 100 23.18 4.36 -1.52
C ALA A 100 21.67 4.16 -1.71
N GLN A 101 20.97 5.10 -2.35
CA GLN A 101 19.55 4.97 -2.67
C GLN A 101 19.28 3.75 -3.55
N ASN A 102 20.11 3.51 -4.56
CA ASN A 102 19.95 2.37 -5.47
C ASN A 102 20.15 1.04 -4.74
N ILE A 103 21.11 0.96 -3.82
CA ILE A 103 21.31 -0.22 -2.96
C ILE A 103 20.08 -0.46 -2.08
N VAL A 104 19.58 0.57 -1.38
CA VAL A 104 18.41 0.44 -0.51
C VAL A 104 17.15 0.04 -1.31
N ARG A 105 16.94 0.60 -2.50
CA ARG A 105 15.83 0.22 -3.38
C ARG A 105 15.90 -1.26 -3.79
N ARG A 106 17.10 -1.78 -4.07
CA ARG A 106 17.28 -3.21 -4.36
C ARG A 106 16.98 -4.07 -3.13
N MET A 107 17.48 -3.68 -1.97
CA MET A 107 17.19 -4.40 -0.72
C MET A 107 15.69 -4.41 -0.40
N LEU A 108 14.97 -3.30 -0.63
CA LEU A 108 13.52 -3.23 -0.51
C LEU A 108 12.82 -4.20 -1.47
N ALA A 109 13.27 -4.26 -2.73
CA ALA A 109 12.71 -5.20 -3.71
C ALA A 109 12.90 -6.66 -3.26
N ASP A 110 14.10 -7.00 -2.78
CA ASP A 110 14.43 -8.35 -2.32
C ASP A 110 13.61 -8.73 -1.05
N ARG A 111 13.42 -7.77 -0.13
CA ARG A 111 12.68 -7.98 1.13
C ARG A 111 11.16 -7.97 0.97
N ARG A 112 10.64 -7.44 -0.13
CA ARG A 112 9.19 -7.25 -0.35
C ARG A 112 8.38 -8.54 -0.21
N SER A 113 8.90 -9.67 -0.67
CA SER A 113 8.23 -10.96 -0.59
C SER A 113 8.02 -11.39 0.86
N ILE A 114 9.05 -11.26 1.69
CA ILE A 114 9.02 -11.58 3.12
C ILE A 114 8.03 -10.66 3.85
N ALA A 115 8.10 -9.35 3.60
CA ALA A 115 7.16 -8.40 4.18
C ALA A 115 5.70 -8.67 3.77
N SER A 116 5.47 -9.08 2.52
CA SER A 116 4.14 -9.44 2.02
C SER A 116 3.59 -10.69 2.71
N VAL A 117 4.42 -11.70 2.96
CA VAL A 117 4.02 -12.89 3.73
C VAL A 117 3.62 -12.51 5.16
N ALA A 118 4.39 -11.63 5.80
CA ALA A 118 4.08 -11.13 7.13
C ALA A 118 2.73 -10.37 7.15
N ALA A 119 2.49 -9.50 6.16
CA ALA A 119 1.23 -8.78 6.02
C ALA A 119 0.04 -9.73 5.79
N CYS A 120 0.18 -10.70 4.87
CA CYS A 120 -0.86 -11.71 4.63
C CYS A 120 -1.16 -12.52 5.90
N LYS A 121 -0.14 -12.89 6.67
CA LYS A 121 -0.31 -13.59 7.95
C LYS A 121 -1.11 -12.75 8.96
N ALA A 122 -0.82 -11.45 9.05
CA ALA A 122 -1.55 -10.52 9.91
C ALA A 122 -3.03 -10.36 9.50
N VAL A 123 -3.33 -10.42 8.20
CA VAL A 123 -4.69 -10.26 7.66
C VAL A 123 -5.48 -11.58 7.63
N LYS A 124 -4.81 -12.74 7.69
CA LYS A 124 -5.42 -14.05 7.47
C LYS A 124 -6.68 -14.30 8.31
N ALA A 125 -6.65 -13.93 9.60
CA ALA A 125 -7.78 -14.14 10.51
C ALA A 125 -9.01 -13.27 10.15
N GLU A 126 -8.78 -12.00 9.79
CA GLU A 126 -9.84 -11.10 9.32
C GLU A 126 -10.45 -11.62 8.02
N TYR A 127 -9.59 -11.97 7.05
CA TYR A 127 -10.03 -12.48 5.77
C TYR A 127 -10.84 -13.78 5.94
N GLY A 128 -10.35 -14.70 6.78
CA GLY A 128 -11.05 -15.93 7.14
C GLY A 128 -12.44 -15.66 7.70
N ARG A 129 -12.58 -14.72 8.64
CA ARG A 129 -13.89 -14.32 9.19
C ARG A 129 -14.86 -13.85 8.10
N ARG A 130 -14.39 -13.05 7.14
CA ARG A 130 -15.20 -12.55 6.03
C ARG A 130 -15.60 -13.65 5.06
N VAL A 131 -14.67 -14.57 4.76
CA VAL A 131 -14.94 -15.74 3.94
C VAL A 131 -15.95 -16.66 4.62
N ALA A 132 -15.82 -16.90 5.94
CA ALA A 132 -16.78 -17.68 6.71
C ALA A 132 -18.19 -17.08 6.67
N ALA A 133 -18.31 -15.76 6.84
CA ALA A 133 -19.59 -15.06 6.71
C ALA A 133 -20.20 -15.22 5.30
N LEU A 134 -19.37 -15.15 4.25
CA LEU A 134 -19.81 -15.38 2.88
C LEU A 134 -20.28 -16.82 2.66
N VAL A 135 -19.53 -17.81 3.14
CA VAL A 135 -19.91 -19.24 3.06
C VAL A 135 -21.26 -19.46 3.74
N SER A 136 -21.44 -18.94 4.95
CA SER A 136 -22.71 -19.04 5.68
C SER A 136 -23.88 -18.43 4.90
N ALA A 137 -23.69 -17.26 4.29
CA ALA A 137 -24.71 -16.62 3.47
C ALA A 137 -25.05 -17.43 2.21
N LEU A 138 -24.04 -18.02 1.55
CA LEU A 138 -24.25 -18.86 0.36
C LEU A 138 -24.97 -20.17 0.70
N GLU A 139 -24.64 -20.79 1.84
CA GLU A 139 -25.35 -21.97 2.34
C GLU A 139 -26.82 -21.64 2.63
N ALA A 140 -27.09 -20.52 3.32
CA ALA A 140 -28.46 -20.05 3.57
C ALA A 140 -29.22 -19.77 2.27
N ALA A 141 -28.58 -19.13 1.29
CA ALA A 141 -29.17 -18.89 -0.04
C ALA A 141 -29.45 -20.19 -0.79
N HIS A 142 -28.56 -21.18 -0.69
CA HIS A 142 -28.75 -22.49 -1.28
C HIS A 142 -29.95 -23.23 -0.66
N THR A 143 -30.09 -23.20 0.66
CA THR A 143 -31.26 -23.76 1.37
C THR A 143 -32.55 -23.06 0.96
N ALA A 144 -32.57 -21.72 0.91
CA ALA A 144 -33.74 -20.97 0.46
C ALA A 144 -34.14 -21.32 -0.97
N ARG A 145 -33.15 -21.53 -1.85
CA ARG A 145 -33.39 -21.99 -3.23
C ARG A 145 -34.00 -23.39 -3.28
N LEU A 146 -33.52 -24.33 -2.46
CA LEU A 146 -34.10 -25.67 -2.38
C LEU A 146 -35.60 -25.61 -2.02
N HIS A 147 -35.97 -24.81 -1.03
CA HIS A 147 -37.39 -24.64 -0.65
C HIS A 147 -38.23 -24.01 -1.78
N ALA A 148 -37.66 -23.05 -2.53
CA ALA A 148 -38.36 -22.44 -3.66
C ALA A 148 -38.56 -23.42 -4.83
N GLU A 149 -37.55 -24.22 -5.15
CA GLU A 149 -37.63 -25.27 -6.18
C GLU A 149 -38.57 -26.40 -5.77
N GLU A 150 -38.61 -26.76 -4.49
CA GLU A 150 -39.57 -27.73 -3.94
C GLU A 150 -41.02 -27.26 -4.16
N LEU A 151 -41.33 -26.00 -3.84
CA LEU A 151 -42.65 -25.42 -4.09
C LEU A 151 -43.01 -25.43 -5.58
N ILE A 152 -42.07 -25.08 -6.46
CA ILE A 152 -42.31 -25.15 -7.92
C ILE A 152 -42.60 -26.59 -8.33
N GLY A 153 -41.81 -27.55 -7.84
CA GLY A 153 -42.04 -28.98 -8.08
C GLY A 153 -43.39 -29.47 -7.55
N ASP A 154 -43.86 -28.97 -6.41
CA ASP A 154 -45.20 -29.26 -5.89
C ASP A 154 -46.30 -28.74 -6.80
N LEU A 155 -46.17 -27.49 -7.29
CA LEU A 155 -47.13 -26.90 -8.22
C LEU A 155 -47.19 -27.70 -9.53
N GLU A 156 -46.03 -28.07 -10.08
CA GLU A 156 -45.94 -28.91 -11.28
C GLU A 156 -46.55 -30.30 -11.06
N ARG A 157 -46.31 -30.94 -9.91
CA ARG A 157 -46.89 -32.25 -9.55
C ARG A 157 -48.41 -32.23 -9.39
N ASN A 158 -48.98 -31.06 -9.06
CA ASN A 158 -50.43 -30.87 -8.93
C ASN A 158 -51.05 -30.25 -10.20
N ASP A 159 -50.34 -30.30 -11.34
CA ASP A 159 -50.77 -29.75 -12.63
C ASP A 159 -51.19 -28.26 -12.57
N VAL A 160 -50.61 -27.49 -11.63
CA VAL A 160 -50.93 -26.08 -11.47
C VAL A 160 -50.26 -25.25 -12.57
N GLN A 161 -51.04 -24.40 -13.24
CA GLN A 161 -50.54 -23.55 -14.31
C GLN A 161 -49.59 -22.46 -13.78
N LEU A 162 -48.27 -22.67 -13.96
CA LEU A 162 -47.21 -21.74 -13.55
C LEU A 162 -47.21 -20.40 -14.32
N GLY A 163 -48.00 -20.25 -15.38
CA GLY A 163 -48.08 -18.99 -16.15
C GLY A 163 -48.48 -17.78 -15.31
N TYR A 164 -49.19 -18.00 -14.19
CA TYR A 164 -49.58 -16.95 -13.24
C TYR A 164 -48.54 -16.72 -12.13
N LEU A 165 -47.52 -17.56 -12.04
CA LEU A 165 -46.38 -17.44 -11.14
C LEU A 165 -45.09 -17.78 -11.89
N PRO A 166 -44.56 -16.86 -12.72
CA PRO A 166 -43.34 -17.10 -13.47
C PRO A 166 -42.18 -17.44 -12.52
N PRO A 167 -41.57 -18.64 -12.62
CA PRO A 167 -40.55 -19.07 -11.68
C PRO A 167 -39.27 -18.25 -11.84
N LEU A 168 -38.80 -17.65 -10.75
CA LEU A 168 -37.51 -16.95 -10.71
C LEU A 168 -36.44 -17.90 -10.16
N ARG A 169 -35.57 -18.40 -11.04
CA ARG A 169 -34.47 -19.28 -10.66
C ARG A 169 -33.16 -18.49 -10.60
N PRO A 170 -32.43 -18.49 -9.47
CA PRO A 170 -31.18 -17.73 -9.32
C PRO A 170 -30.02 -18.44 -10.06
N THR A 171 -30.00 -18.30 -11.39
CA THR A 171 -29.03 -18.96 -12.29
C THR A 171 -27.57 -18.58 -12.02
N PHE A 172 -27.32 -17.44 -11.38
CA PHE A 172 -25.97 -17.00 -10.99
C PHE A 172 -25.28 -17.95 -9.99
N LEU A 173 -26.03 -18.82 -9.31
CA LEU A 173 -25.48 -19.87 -8.43
C LEU A 173 -25.16 -21.18 -9.17
N GLY A 174 -25.35 -21.24 -10.49
CA GLY A 174 -25.27 -22.46 -11.28
C GLY A 174 -26.52 -23.33 -11.17
N ALA A 175 -26.49 -24.51 -11.78
CA ALA A 175 -27.58 -25.47 -11.64
C ALA A 175 -27.62 -26.07 -10.22
N LEU A 176 -28.76 -26.64 -9.83
CA LEU A 176 -28.91 -27.29 -8.52
C LEU A 176 -27.92 -28.45 -8.32
N SER A 177 -27.62 -29.17 -9.39
CA SER A 177 -26.70 -30.30 -9.43
C SER A 177 -25.21 -29.94 -9.40
N ASP A 178 -24.84 -28.68 -9.69
CA ASP A 178 -23.43 -28.35 -9.99
C ASP A 178 -22.55 -28.26 -8.74
N GLY A 179 -23.16 -28.14 -7.55
CA GLY A 179 -22.45 -28.14 -6.28
C GLY A 179 -21.52 -26.94 -6.07
N HIS A 180 -21.74 -25.81 -6.75
CA HIS A 180 -20.86 -24.65 -6.69
C HIS A 180 -20.67 -24.09 -5.28
N VAL A 181 -21.75 -23.98 -4.50
CA VAL A 181 -21.71 -23.52 -3.11
C VAL A 181 -20.89 -24.48 -2.25
N GLN A 182 -21.12 -25.79 -2.41
CA GLN A 182 -20.42 -26.84 -1.68
C GLN A 182 -18.93 -26.88 -2.02
N ARG A 183 -18.57 -26.66 -3.30
CA ARG A 183 -17.17 -26.60 -3.75
C ARG A 183 -16.47 -25.39 -3.15
N PHE A 184 -17.09 -24.22 -3.20
CA PHE A 184 -16.54 -23.01 -2.59
C PHE A 184 -16.36 -23.16 -1.07
N ALA A 185 -17.37 -23.71 -0.37
CA ALA A 185 -17.29 -23.98 1.06
C ALA A 185 -16.16 -24.99 1.37
N LYS A 186 -16.00 -26.03 0.54
CA LYS A 186 -14.91 -27.00 0.67
C LYS A 186 -13.54 -26.34 0.51
N GLU A 187 -13.33 -25.54 -0.53
CA GLU A 187 -12.08 -24.80 -0.74
C GLU A 187 -11.78 -23.85 0.45
N ALA A 188 -12.81 -23.20 1.00
CA ALA A 188 -12.65 -22.35 2.17
C ALA A 188 -12.19 -23.14 3.42
N ARG A 189 -12.71 -24.35 3.64
CA ARG A 189 -12.25 -25.26 4.71
C ARG A 189 -10.82 -25.76 4.46
N GLU A 190 -10.51 -26.18 3.24
CA GLU A 190 -9.17 -26.67 2.86
C GLU A 190 -8.08 -25.61 3.07
N ASN A 191 -8.41 -24.32 2.88
CA ASN A 191 -7.51 -23.20 3.14
C ASN A 191 -7.49 -22.74 4.62
N GLY A 192 -8.32 -23.35 5.48
CA GLY A 192 -8.43 -23.04 6.91
C GLY A 192 -9.12 -21.71 7.20
N TYR A 193 -10.07 -21.29 6.37
CA TYR A 193 -10.89 -20.09 6.58
C TYR A 193 -12.20 -20.38 7.31
N VAL A 194 -12.67 -21.62 7.26
CA VAL A 194 -13.93 -22.09 7.84
C VAL A 194 -13.65 -23.44 8.50
N ASP A 195 -14.27 -23.69 9.65
CA ASP A 195 -14.22 -24.98 10.35
C ASP A 195 -15.22 -26.00 9.76
#